data_AF-A0A9D6NZT2-F1
#
_entry.id   AF-A0A9D6NZT2-F1
#
_cell.length_a   1.000
_cell.length_b   1.000
_cell.length_c   1.000
_cell.angle_alpha   90.00
_cell.angle_beta   90.00
_cell.angle_gamma   90.00
#
_symmetry.space_group_name_H-M   'P 1'
#
loop_
_entity.id
_entity.type
_entity.pdbx_description
1 polymer ?
#
loop_
_entity_poly.entity_id
_entity_poly.type
_entity_poly.pdbx_seq_one_letter_code
_entity_poly.pdbx_strand_id
1 'polypeptide(L)'
;MTLRGRALLIGAASFALTVVAGHAIAAFLGNTVIITGISITTSGGPLIFAARLLPTADTKLVESGPDDNFGAADNLYVSSKVGRNERSLFRFDLSVLPASASLQACSLNLWLDGAPGRGSRDHAAYRLSDHEIDWGEGTHIGTGADPGESSWDWFAQPNAWTTPGGDLAATPTDTIATGEESNVWRAWNVLPDCDQLQERSWLVRDTVEDASDTHRARYKSKEETLTEEDPYLAVSFSADPATTAHVVINEAFYDVSSGQGSEGDNEWVELYNPTATPIDLAGWRLCDSQSCVMVPAGTIIPATEFLVATPNASTFDYWTVPANRQLVLGVDEIGNGLSNGSDAVLLKDASSVLVDAMSYGGNTSAFSPSVPGVDPGWSLPRLMPGHDTDQATDFWPNPDPTPGTL
;
A
#
# COMPACT_ATOMS: atom_id res chain seq x y z
N MET A 1 20.64 -43.52 -29.72
CA MET A 1 20.81 -42.65 -30.90
C MET A 1 20.46 -41.23 -30.45
N THR A 2 21.47 -40.43 -30.13
CA THR A 2 21.28 -39.09 -29.55
C THR A 2 21.00 -38.12 -30.69
N LEU A 3 19.74 -37.70 -30.87
CA LEU A 3 19.40 -36.65 -31.82
C LEU A 3 19.70 -35.30 -31.19
N ARG A 4 20.83 -34.69 -31.58
CA ARG A 4 21.11 -33.26 -31.32
C ARG A 4 20.33 -32.43 -32.33
N GLY A 5 19.18 -31.89 -31.92
CA GLY A 5 18.45 -30.88 -32.69
C GLY A 5 19.06 -29.50 -32.46
N ARG A 6 19.45 -28.81 -33.54
CA ARG A 6 19.88 -27.40 -33.52
C ARG A 6 18.67 -26.51 -33.22
N ALA A 7 18.77 -25.67 -32.20
CA ALA A 7 17.85 -24.57 -31.99
C ALA A 7 18.02 -23.53 -33.12
N LEU A 8 16.92 -23.18 -33.79
CA LEU A 8 16.86 -22.01 -34.65
C LEU A 8 16.63 -20.80 -33.73
N LEU A 9 17.62 -19.91 -33.66
CA LEU A 9 17.56 -18.69 -32.86
C LEU A 9 16.74 -17.63 -33.60
N ILE A 10 15.59 -17.26 -33.04
CA ILE A 10 14.95 -15.95 -33.25
C ILE A 10 14.48 -15.49 -31.87
N GLY A 11 15.03 -14.37 -31.37
CA GLY A 11 14.46 -13.54 -30.29
C GLY A 11 14.22 -14.18 -28.91
N ALA A 12 15.14 -13.93 -27.98
CA ALA A 12 15.03 -13.98 -26.51
C ALA A 12 13.83 -14.72 -25.85
N ALA A 13 13.98 -16.03 -25.62
CA ALA A 13 13.77 -16.70 -24.32
C ALA A 13 14.08 -18.20 -24.49
N SER A 14 15.02 -18.74 -23.70
CA SER A 14 15.26 -20.19 -23.68
C SER A 14 14.35 -20.84 -22.64
N PHE A 15 13.28 -21.51 -23.07
CA PHE A 15 12.46 -22.34 -22.19
C PHE A 15 12.84 -23.82 -22.35
N ALA A 16 13.18 -24.47 -21.24
CA ALA A 16 13.45 -25.90 -21.22
C ALA A 16 12.12 -26.67 -21.22
N LEU A 17 11.78 -27.30 -22.35
CA LEU A 17 10.63 -28.17 -22.48
C LEU A 17 10.97 -29.56 -21.89
N THR A 18 10.38 -29.91 -20.74
CA THR A 18 10.41 -31.29 -20.23
C THR A 18 9.08 -31.96 -20.57
N VAL A 19 9.08 -32.87 -21.55
CA VAL A 19 7.90 -33.68 -21.88
C VAL A 19 7.81 -34.86 -20.91
N VAL A 20 6.82 -34.86 -20.02
CA VAL A 20 6.48 -36.04 -19.21
C VAL A 20 5.66 -36.99 -20.07
N ALA A 21 6.15 -38.21 -20.26
CA ALA A 21 5.50 -39.19 -21.13
C ALA A 21 4.18 -39.68 -20.54
N GLY A 22 3.07 -39.26 -21.15
CA GLY A 22 1.73 -39.80 -20.90
C GLY A 22 0.77 -39.44 -22.03
N HIS A 23 0.52 -40.40 -22.93
CA HIS A 23 -0.57 -40.44 -23.92
C HIS A 23 -0.74 -39.27 -24.92
N ALA A 24 0.33 -38.74 -25.51
CA ALA A 24 0.21 -37.93 -26.72
C ALA A 24 0.26 -38.81 -27.98
N ILE A 25 -0.83 -38.86 -28.76
CA ILE A 25 -0.83 -39.43 -30.12
C ILE A 25 -0.50 -38.29 -31.09
N ALA A 26 0.73 -38.26 -31.61
CA ALA A 26 1.08 -37.36 -32.71
C ALA A 26 0.72 -38.01 -34.05
N ALA A 27 -0.23 -37.43 -34.78
CA ALA A 27 -0.47 -37.77 -36.19
C ALA A 27 0.19 -36.71 -37.08
N PHE A 28 1.00 -37.14 -38.03
CA PHE A 28 1.64 -36.25 -39.01
C PHE A 28 0.76 -36.13 -40.27
N LEU A 29 0.41 -34.91 -40.64
CA LEU A 29 -0.14 -34.54 -41.95
C LEU A 29 0.73 -33.43 -42.53
N GLY A 30 1.72 -33.80 -43.34
CA GLY A 30 2.68 -32.86 -43.92
C GLY A 30 3.62 -32.22 -42.89
N ASN A 31 3.92 -30.93 -43.07
CA ASN A 31 4.86 -30.16 -42.24
C ASN A 31 4.20 -29.50 -41.01
N THR A 32 2.97 -29.86 -40.67
CA THR A 32 2.23 -29.31 -39.53
C THR A 32 2.05 -30.38 -38.47
N VAL A 33 2.49 -30.09 -37.24
CA VAL A 33 2.20 -30.92 -36.06
C VAL A 33 0.96 -30.32 -35.40
N ILE A 34 -0.15 -31.06 -35.41
CA ILE A 34 -1.33 -30.74 -34.60
C ILE A 34 -1.22 -31.57 -33.33
N ILE A 35 -0.95 -30.91 -32.20
CA ILE A 35 -1.02 -31.55 -30.89
C ILE A 35 -2.40 -31.25 -30.30
N THR A 36 -3.29 -32.24 -30.31
CA THR A 36 -4.56 -32.16 -29.59
C THR A 36 -4.37 -32.77 -28.20
N GLY A 37 -4.77 -32.04 -27.15
CA GLY A 37 -4.78 -32.53 -25.77
C GLY A 37 -3.59 -32.13 -24.88
N ILE A 38 -2.76 -31.15 -25.25
CA ILE A 38 -1.81 -30.54 -24.31
C ILE A 38 -2.45 -29.29 -23.70
N SER A 39 -2.79 -29.38 -22.42
CA SER A 39 -2.93 -28.20 -21.56
C SER A 39 -1.51 -27.69 -21.27
N ILE A 40 -1.15 -26.55 -21.85
CA ILE A 40 0.06 -25.82 -21.45
C ILE A 40 -0.32 -25.03 -20.20
N THR A 41 -0.03 -25.58 -19.02
CA THR A 41 -0.03 -24.78 -17.79
C THR A 41 1.29 -24.05 -17.73
N THR A 42 1.32 -22.78 -18.12
CA THR A 42 2.40 -21.88 -17.75
C THR A 42 2.28 -21.64 -16.24
N SER A 43 2.96 -22.45 -15.42
CA SER A 43 3.06 -22.14 -14.00
C SER A 43 4.09 -21.01 -13.80
N GLY A 44 3.74 -19.80 -14.24
CA GLY A 44 4.24 -18.63 -13.53
C GLY A 44 3.75 -18.79 -12.09
N GLY A 45 4.63 -18.67 -11.10
CA GLY A 45 4.18 -18.59 -9.72
C GLY A 45 3.16 -17.47 -9.57
N PRO A 46 2.31 -17.50 -8.54
CA PRO A 46 1.41 -16.38 -8.31
C PRO A 46 2.22 -15.08 -8.22
N LEU A 47 1.70 -14.01 -8.81
CA LEU A 47 2.32 -12.69 -8.72
C LEU A 47 2.37 -12.29 -7.24
N ILE A 48 3.49 -11.69 -6.83
CA ILE A 48 3.67 -11.19 -5.47
C ILE A 48 3.52 -9.69 -5.53
N PHE A 49 2.55 -9.18 -4.78
CA PHE A 49 2.28 -7.77 -4.61
C PHE A 49 2.87 -7.29 -3.29
N ALA A 50 3.23 -6.02 -3.23
CA ALA A 50 3.65 -5.35 -2.01
C ALA A 50 2.78 -4.11 -1.80
N ALA A 51 2.42 -3.85 -0.55
CA ALA A 51 1.64 -2.68 -0.18
C ALA A 51 2.03 -2.17 1.20
N ARG A 52 1.82 -0.87 1.44
CA ARG A 52 1.87 -0.25 2.75
C ARG A 52 0.46 0.13 3.18
N LEU A 53 -0.04 -0.50 4.25
CA LEU A 53 -1.31 -0.14 4.85
C LEU A 53 -1.06 0.89 5.94
N LEU A 54 -1.71 2.03 5.86
CA LEU A 54 -1.68 3.05 6.91
C LEU A 54 -2.50 2.60 8.14
N PRO A 55 -2.15 3.05 9.36
CA PRO A 55 -2.96 2.76 10.53
C PRO A 55 -4.34 3.42 10.40
N THR A 56 -5.37 2.64 10.67
CA THR A 56 -6.74 3.17 10.85
C THR A 56 -6.85 3.94 12.17
N ALA A 57 -6.03 3.57 13.16
CA ALA A 57 -5.90 4.24 14.43
C ALA A 57 -4.52 4.03 15.03
N ASP A 58 -3.99 5.02 15.72
CA ASP A 58 -2.88 4.88 16.65
C ASP A 58 -3.07 5.77 17.89
N THR A 59 -2.40 5.45 18.99
CA THR A 59 -2.40 6.30 20.19
C THR A 59 -1.26 5.87 21.12
N LYS A 60 -1.01 6.65 22.17
CA LYS A 60 -0.13 6.25 23.27
C LYS A 60 -0.88 6.13 24.58
N LEU A 61 -0.52 5.11 25.35
CA LEU A 61 -1.02 4.88 26.70
C LEU A 61 0.06 5.32 27.69
N VAL A 62 -0.30 6.18 28.65
CA VAL A 62 0.66 6.85 29.55
C VAL A 62 0.32 6.55 31.01
N GLU A 63 1.16 5.78 31.71
CA GLU A 63 0.90 5.36 33.09
C GLU A 63 0.77 6.52 34.09
N SER A 64 1.54 7.59 33.88
CA SER A 64 1.51 8.75 34.78
C SER A 64 0.28 9.66 34.62
N GLY A 65 -0.50 9.46 33.56
CA GLY A 65 -1.77 10.11 33.30
C GLY A 65 -2.79 9.04 32.91
N PRO A 66 -3.23 8.19 33.86
CA PRO A 66 -3.82 6.90 33.52
C PRO A 66 -5.20 7.01 32.85
N ASP A 67 -5.87 8.15 33.03
CA ASP A 67 -7.15 8.48 32.41
C ASP A 67 -7.00 9.34 31.15
N ASP A 68 -5.79 9.81 30.81
CA ASP A 68 -5.60 10.74 29.69
C ASP A 68 -5.54 10.02 28.34
N ASN A 69 -6.21 10.59 27.34
CA ASN A 69 -6.19 10.17 25.95
C ASN A 69 -5.19 10.99 25.12
N PHE A 70 -4.58 10.34 24.13
CA PHE A 70 -3.57 10.92 23.24
C PHE A 70 -3.81 10.61 21.76
N GLY A 71 -5.04 10.32 21.35
CA GLY A 71 -5.35 9.93 19.97
C GLY A 71 -5.14 11.00 18.91
N ALA A 72 -5.01 12.28 19.30
CA ALA A 72 -4.67 13.36 18.37
C ALA A 72 -3.21 13.83 18.49
N ALA A 73 -2.36 13.08 19.21
CA ALA A 73 -0.98 13.48 19.44
C ALA A 73 -0.11 13.08 18.25
N ASP A 74 0.62 14.04 17.67
CA ASP A 74 1.61 13.86 16.60
C ASP A 74 2.81 12.96 16.97
N ASN A 75 2.81 12.31 18.14
CA ASN A 75 3.92 11.47 18.55
C ASN A 75 3.44 10.33 19.44
N LEU A 76 4.15 9.22 19.29
CA LEU A 76 3.98 8.02 20.07
C LEU A 76 5.23 7.79 20.91
N TYR A 77 5.04 7.18 22.08
CA TYR A 77 6.14 6.92 23.01
C TYR A 77 6.14 5.49 23.49
N VAL A 78 7.34 4.91 23.52
CA VAL A 78 7.62 3.71 24.28
C VAL A 78 8.65 4.10 25.34
N SER A 79 8.26 3.97 26.61
CA SER A 79 9.08 4.40 27.73
C SER A 79 9.07 3.37 28.84
N SER A 80 10.22 3.18 29.47
CA SER A 80 10.35 2.46 30.73
C SER A 80 10.88 3.37 31.83
N LYS A 81 10.07 3.52 32.89
CA LYS A 81 10.42 4.21 34.12
C LYS A 81 9.37 3.87 35.18
N VAL A 82 9.80 3.56 36.41
CA VAL A 82 8.88 3.29 37.54
C VAL A 82 7.73 4.30 37.60
N GLY A 83 6.49 3.82 37.41
CA GLY A 83 5.24 4.60 37.47
C GLY A 83 5.05 5.61 36.34
N ARG A 84 5.79 5.47 35.24
CA ARG A 84 5.78 6.33 34.04
C ARG A 84 6.11 5.53 32.78
N ASN A 85 5.65 4.29 32.71
CA ASN A 85 5.75 3.53 31.48
C ASN A 85 4.83 4.17 30.42
N GLU A 86 5.26 4.11 29.17
CA GLU A 86 4.47 4.54 28.01
C GLU A 86 4.51 3.46 26.96
N ARG A 87 3.38 3.28 26.28
CA ARG A 87 3.17 2.24 25.26
C ARG A 87 2.51 2.87 24.05
N SER A 88 2.82 2.36 22.87
CA SER A 88 2.17 2.79 21.62
C SER A 88 1.23 1.70 21.13
N LEU A 89 0.04 2.08 20.71
CA LEU A 89 -1.02 1.19 20.24
C LEU A 89 -1.39 1.56 18.80
N PHE A 90 -1.59 0.56 17.94
CA PHE A 90 -1.84 0.72 16.52
C PHE A 90 -2.93 -0.25 16.06
N ARG A 91 -3.79 0.16 15.12
CA ARG A 91 -4.78 -0.69 14.44
C ARG A 91 -4.67 -0.53 12.93
N PHE A 92 -4.61 -1.65 12.23
CA PHE A 92 -4.57 -1.71 10.75
C PHE A 92 -5.71 -2.58 10.24
N ASP A 93 -6.25 -2.22 9.08
CA ASP A 93 -7.27 -3.03 8.39
C ASP A 93 -6.63 -3.85 7.27
N LEU A 94 -6.50 -5.17 7.47
CA LEU A 94 -6.03 -6.09 6.43
C LEU A 94 -7.16 -6.60 5.52
N SER A 95 -8.42 -6.29 5.82
CA SER A 95 -9.57 -6.72 5.00
C SER A 95 -9.68 -5.98 3.66
N VAL A 96 -8.93 -4.89 3.52
CA VAL A 96 -8.71 -4.17 2.25
C VAL A 96 -7.93 -5.02 1.23
N LEU A 97 -7.19 -6.04 1.69
CA LEU A 97 -6.53 -6.97 0.79
C LEU A 97 -7.56 -7.92 0.16
N PRO A 98 -7.37 -8.35 -1.10
CA PRO A 98 -8.33 -9.25 -1.73
C PRO A 98 -8.54 -10.53 -0.94
N ALA A 99 -9.76 -11.06 -0.91
CA ALA A 99 -10.08 -12.26 -0.14
C ALA A 99 -9.28 -13.52 -0.54
N SER A 100 -8.72 -13.55 -1.76
CA SER A 100 -7.80 -14.60 -2.23
C SER A 100 -6.35 -14.39 -1.79
N ALA A 101 -6.04 -13.31 -1.09
CA ALA A 101 -4.67 -12.98 -0.71
C ALA A 101 -4.13 -13.99 0.30
N SER A 102 -2.93 -14.47 -0.01
CA SER A 102 -2.10 -15.27 0.88
C SER A 102 -0.87 -14.43 1.21
N LEU A 103 -0.81 -13.94 2.45
CA LEU A 103 0.32 -13.17 2.94
C LEU A 103 1.60 -14.01 2.92
N GLN A 104 2.68 -13.36 2.51
CA GLN A 104 4.06 -13.89 2.51
C GLN A 104 4.94 -13.14 3.50
N ALA A 105 4.66 -11.85 3.72
CA ALA A 105 5.25 -11.04 4.77
C ALA A 105 4.21 -10.07 5.35
N CYS A 106 4.38 -9.74 6.63
CA CYS A 106 3.62 -8.71 7.34
C CYS A 106 4.56 -8.08 8.38
N SER A 107 4.85 -6.80 8.25
CA SER A 107 5.81 -6.10 9.11
C SER A 107 5.22 -4.79 9.60
N LEU A 108 5.20 -4.57 10.91
CA LEU A 108 4.85 -3.29 11.52
C LEU A 108 6.08 -2.39 11.45
N ASN A 109 6.00 -1.27 10.75
CA ASN A 109 7.10 -0.34 10.55
C ASN A 109 6.80 0.99 11.22
N LEU A 110 7.69 1.42 12.11
CA LEU A 110 7.58 2.67 12.85
C LEU A 110 8.83 3.52 12.65
N TRP A 111 8.67 4.81 12.37
CA TRP A 111 9.78 5.76 12.30
C TRP A 111 10.21 6.16 13.70
N LEU A 112 11.43 5.80 14.09
CA LEU A 112 12.04 6.19 15.35
C LEU A 112 12.72 7.55 15.18
N ASP A 113 12.01 8.65 15.46
CA ASP A 113 12.55 10.01 15.33
C ASP A 113 13.40 10.43 16.55
N GLY A 114 13.29 9.70 17.66
CA GLY A 114 14.08 9.91 18.87
C GLY A 114 14.46 8.60 19.55
N ALA A 115 15.71 8.15 19.38
CA ALA A 115 16.23 6.97 20.06
C ALA A 115 16.30 7.15 21.60
N PRO A 116 16.28 6.05 22.38
CA PRO A 116 16.43 6.13 23.82
C PRO A 116 17.76 6.77 24.23
N GLY A 117 17.71 7.86 25.00
CA GLY A 117 18.90 8.63 25.37
C GLY A 117 19.89 7.95 26.34
N ARG A 118 19.68 6.68 26.70
CA ARG A 118 20.51 5.91 27.66
C ARG A 118 21.02 4.59 27.10
N GLY A 119 21.07 4.48 25.77
CA GLY A 119 21.49 3.27 25.06
C GLY A 119 20.31 2.48 24.52
N SER A 120 20.61 1.55 23.62
CA SER A 120 19.61 0.71 22.96
C SER A 120 18.75 -0.06 23.97
N ARG A 121 17.47 -0.23 23.62
CA ARG A 121 16.49 -1.03 24.36
C ARG A 121 15.86 -2.04 23.44
N ASP A 122 15.32 -3.11 24.03
CA ASP A 122 14.53 -4.07 23.27
C ASP A 122 13.06 -3.70 23.41
N HIS A 123 12.43 -3.39 22.29
CA HIS A 123 11.01 -3.08 22.18
C HIS A 123 10.28 -4.26 21.55
N ALA A 124 9.19 -4.66 22.17
CA ALA A 124 8.41 -5.83 21.78
C ALA A 124 7.02 -5.42 21.28
N ALA A 125 6.63 -5.96 20.13
CA ALA A 125 5.28 -5.85 19.60
C ALA A 125 4.45 -7.03 20.09
N TYR A 126 3.29 -6.74 20.66
CA TYR A 126 2.31 -7.71 21.14
C TYR A 126 1.01 -7.52 20.38
N ARG A 127 0.40 -8.61 19.91
CA ARG A 127 -1.03 -8.58 19.59
C ARG A 127 -1.84 -8.28 20.85
N LEU A 128 -2.88 -7.47 20.72
CA LEU A 128 -3.90 -7.41 21.78
C LEU A 128 -4.60 -8.77 21.90
N SER A 129 -4.76 -9.30 23.12
CA SER A 129 -5.41 -10.61 23.33
C SER A 129 -6.93 -10.52 23.26
N ASP A 130 -7.44 -9.38 23.70
CA ASP A 130 -8.84 -9.00 23.75
C ASP A 130 -8.92 -7.53 23.28
N HIS A 131 -10.03 -7.12 22.68
CA HIS A 131 -10.24 -5.73 22.20
C HIS A 131 -9.39 -5.31 20.99
N GLU A 132 -9.01 -6.24 20.11
CA GLU A 132 -8.26 -5.95 18.89
C GLU A 132 -8.89 -4.86 18.01
N ILE A 133 -10.21 -4.67 18.08
CA ILE A 133 -10.93 -3.65 17.30
C ILE A 133 -11.77 -2.69 18.16
N ASP A 134 -11.94 -2.97 19.46
CA ASP A 134 -12.91 -2.26 20.31
C ASP A 134 -12.35 -0.98 20.95
N TRP A 135 -11.03 -0.79 20.92
CA TRP A 135 -10.41 0.39 21.52
C TRP A 135 -10.62 1.63 20.66
N GLY A 136 -10.78 2.78 21.32
CA GLY A 136 -10.97 4.06 20.64
C GLY A 136 -9.72 4.92 20.67
N GLU A 137 -9.31 5.40 19.49
CA GLU A 137 -8.19 6.34 19.34
C GLU A 137 -8.36 7.58 20.18
N GLY A 138 -9.53 8.22 20.08
CA GLY A 138 -9.83 9.48 20.73
C GLY A 138 -9.24 10.68 20.00
N THR A 139 -9.53 11.88 20.51
CA THR A 139 -9.15 13.14 19.83
C THR A 139 -8.34 14.09 20.71
N HIS A 140 -7.89 13.60 21.86
CA HIS A 140 -7.23 14.42 22.87
C HIS A 140 -5.71 14.38 22.76
N ILE A 141 -5.05 15.35 23.41
CA ILE A 141 -3.59 15.44 23.55
C ILE A 141 -3.26 15.65 25.03
N GLY A 142 -3.42 14.60 25.84
CA GLY A 142 -3.09 14.64 27.27
C GLY A 142 -4.16 15.29 28.14
N THR A 143 -5.42 14.97 27.86
CA THR A 143 -6.58 15.25 28.72
C THR A 143 -7.42 13.99 28.87
N GLY A 144 -8.23 13.94 29.93
CA GLY A 144 -9.06 12.77 30.24
C GLY A 144 -9.83 12.24 29.03
N ALA A 145 -9.79 10.92 28.83
CA ALA A 145 -10.53 10.20 27.82
C ALA A 145 -12.03 10.48 27.95
N ASP A 146 -12.70 10.69 26.83
CA ASP A 146 -14.15 10.69 26.72
C ASP A 146 -14.69 9.26 26.55
N PRO A 147 -16.01 9.03 26.72
CA PRO A 147 -16.60 7.71 26.53
C PRO A 147 -16.32 7.14 25.15
N GLY A 148 -15.76 5.93 25.10
CA GLY A 148 -15.32 5.24 23.90
C GLY A 148 -13.82 5.39 23.60
N GLU A 149 -13.13 6.33 24.24
CA GLU A 149 -11.70 6.58 24.01
C GLU A 149 -10.80 5.74 24.93
N SER A 150 -9.59 5.47 24.46
CA SER A 150 -8.58 4.72 25.21
C SER A 150 -7.70 5.61 26.08
N SER A 151 -7.16 5.02 27.13
CA SER A 151 -6.12 5.55 28.01
C SER A 151 -5.35 4.37 28.63
N TRP A 152 -4.45 4.64 29.58
CA TRP A 152 -3.78 3.57 30.32
C TRP A 152 -4.76 2.66 31.07
N ASP A 153 -5.83 3.20 31.65
CA ASP A 153 -6.82 2.42 32.41
C ASP A 153 -7.98 1.90 31.54
N TRP A 154 -8.29 2.58 30.42
CA TRP A 154 -9.46 2.28 29.58
C TRP A 154 -9.05 1.83 28.17
N PHE A 155 -9.61 0.74 27.64
CA PHE A 155 -9.52 0.49 26.19
C PHE A 155 -10.55 1.32 25.42
N ALA A 156 -11.71 1.52 26.03
CA ALA A 156 -12.76 2.39 25.53
C ALA A 156 -13.61 2.83 26.72
N GLN A 157 -13.35 4.02 27.27
CA GLN A 157 -13.96 4.48 28.52
C GLN A 157 -15.50 4.32 28.50
N PRO A 158 -16.14 3.78 29.55
CA PRO A 158 -15.61 3.38 30.85
C PRO A 158 -15.20 1.89 30.91
N ASN A 159 -14.97 1.22 29.78
CA ASN A 159 -14.53 -0.17 29.76
C ASN A 159 -13.02 -0.24 29.97
N ALA A 160 -12.62 -0.82 31.10
CA ALA A 160 -11.23 -0.91 31.53
C ALA A 160 -10.50 -2.07 30.86
N TRP A 161 -9.20 -1.93 30.70
CA TRP A 161 -8.32 -3.08 30.50
C TRP A 161 -8.39 -4.00 31.73
N THR A 162 -8.20 -5.31 31.53
CA THR A 162 -8.02 -6.25 32.63
C THR A 162 -6.73 -5.95 33.39
N THR A 163 -5.66 -5.63 32.65
CA THR A 163 -4.41 -5.10 33.18
C THR A 163 -4.15 -3.70 32.61
N PRO A 164 -3.97 -2.66 33.46
CA PRO A 164 -3.67 -1.32 32.97
C PRO A 164 -2.48 -1.30 31.99
N GLY A 165 -2.65 -0.50 30.93
CA GLY A 165 -1.71 -0.38 29.83
C GLY A 165 -1.88 -1.42 28.72
N GLY A 166 -2.96 -2.21 28.71
CA GLY A 166 -3.32 -3.09 27.60
C GLY A 166 -3.40 -4.58 27.96
N ASP A 167 -4.41 -5.27 27.41
CA ASP A 167 -4.57 -6.72 27.50
C ASP A 167 -3.83 -7.40 26.35
N LEU A 168 -2.65 -7.95 26.65
CA LEU A 168 -1.69 -8.44 25.66
C LEU A 168 -1.71 -9.96 25.54
N ALA A 169 -1.39 -10.46 24.34
CA ALA A 169 -1.02 -11.86 24.17
C ALA A 169 0.13 -12.27 25.11
N ALA A 170 0.13 -13.53 25.55
CA ALA A 170 1.07 -14.02 26.57
C ALA A 170 2.55 -13.93 26.15
N THR A 171 2.83 -13.93 24.85
CA THR A 171 4.17 -13.77 24.28
C THR A 171 4.16 -12.66 23.25
N PRO A 172 5.26 -11.89 23.10
CA PRO A 172 5.37 -10.95 22.01
C PRO A 172 5.40 -11.69 20.67
N THR A 173 4.88 -11.03 19.64
CA THR A 173 4.92 -11.52 18.27
C THR A 173 6.33 -11.40 17.72
N ASP A 174 6.98 -10.26 17.97
CA ASP A 174 8.38 -10.02 17.65
C ASP A 174 9.01 -9.02 18.62
N THR A 175 10.33 -8.97 18.67
CA THR A 175 11.11 -8.07 19.52
C THR A 175 12.37 -7.61 18.78
N ILE A 176 12.62 -6.30 18.80
CA ILE A 176 13.76 -5.69 18.13
C ILE A 176 14.50 -4.74 19.06
N ALA A 177 15.79 -4.54 18.78
CA ALA A 177 16.57 -3.51 19.43
C ALA A 177 16.31 -2.14 18.78
N THR A 178 16.08 -1.11 19.59
CA THR A 178 15.90 0.27 19.13
C THR A 178 17.16 0.86 18.50
N GLY A 179 18.34 0.33 18.82
CA GLY A 179 19.60 1.01 18.53
C GLY A 179 19.72 2.34 19.28
N GLU A 180 20.73 3.12 18.90
CA GLU A 180 21.02 4.45 19.47
C GLU A 180 20.88 5.59 18.44
N GLU A 181 20.58 5.24 17.19
CA GLU A 181 20.38 6.19 16.09
C GLU A 181 18.92 6.64 16.02
N SER A 182 18.71 7.96 15.88
CA SER A 182 17.41 8.56 15.58
C SER A 182 17.20 8.70 14.07
N ASN A 183 15.95 8.96 13.67
CA ASN A 183 15.49 9.14 12.28
C ASN A 183 15.73 7.89 11.44
N VAL A 184 15.24 6.76 11.94
CA VAL A 184 15.48 5.43 11.37
C VAL A 184 14.24 4.56 11.51
N TRP A 185 13.97 3.73 10.50
CA TRP A 185 12.90 2.74 10.57
C TRP A 185 13.20 1.63 11.57
N ARG A 186 12.16 1.20 12.29
CA ARG A 186 12.14 -0.03 13.09
C ARG A 186 10.99 -0.90 12.63
N ALA A 187 11.27 -2.18 12.47
CA ALA A 187 10.38 -3.14 11.81
C ALA A 187 10.23 -4.40 12.66
N TRP A 188 8.99 -4.76 13.00
CA TRP A 188 8.65 -6.00 13.71
C TRP A 188 7.96 -6.96 12.74
N ASN A 189 8.42 -8.20 12.67
CA ASN A 189 7.78 -9.25 11.89
C ASN A 189 6.52 -9.74 12.59
N VAL A 190 5.36 -9.23 12.18
CA VAL A 190 4.05 -9.55 12.76
C VAL A 190 3.23 -10.52 11.91
N LEU A 191 3.84 -11.17 10.92
CA LEU A 191 3.19 -12.18 10.08
C LEU A 191 2.37 -13.24 10.84
N PRO A 192 2.79 -13.74 12.02
CA PRO A 192 1.99 -14.70 12.78
C PRO A 192 0.62 -14.19 13.22
N ASP A 193 0.41 -12.87 13.31
CA ASP A 193 -0.84 -12.25 13.75
C ASP A 193 -1.71 -11.75 12.59
N CYS A 194 -1.16 -11.66 11.39
CA CYS A 194 -1.87 -11.16 10.21
C CYS A 194 -2.72 -12.26 9.53
N ASP A 195 -2.97 -13.38 10.22
CA ASP A 195 -3.87 -14.41 9.71
C ASP A 195 -5.31 -13.88 9.64
N GLN A 196 -6.06 -14.34 8.63
CA GLN A 196 -7.49 -14.05 8.41
C GLN A 196 -7.87 -12.71 7.75
N LEU A 197 -6.90 -11.88 7.30
CA LEU A 197 -7.17 -10.64 6.53
C LEU A 197 -8.28 -9.78 7.14
N GLN A 198 -8.14 -9.45 8.42
CA GLN A 198 -9.11 -8.65 9.18
C GLN A 198 -8.39 -7.52 9.91
N GLU A 199 -9.15 -6.60 10.50
CA GLU A 199 -8.57 -5.59 11.38
C GLU A 199 -7.80 -6.24 12.54
N ARG A 200 -6.62 -5.69 12.81
CA ARG A 200 -5.70 -6.17 13.85
C ARG A 200 -5.05 -5.01 14.57
N SER A 201 -4.80 -5.21 15.86
CA SER A 201 -4.10 -4.24 16.69
C SER A 201 -2.84 -4.80 17.35
N TRP A 202 -1.82 -3.96 17.40
CA TRP A 202 -0.56 -4.23 18.09
C TRP A 202 -0.26 -3.14 19.10
N LEU A 203 0.21 -3.57 20.26
CA LEU A 203 0.81 -2.71 21.26
C LEU A 203 2.33 -2.93 21.28
N VAL A 204 3.09 -1.85 21.21
CA VAL A 204 4.55 -1.86 21.33
C VAL A 204 4.95 -1.31 22.70
N ARG A 205 5.78 -2.05 23.43
CA ARG A 205 6.32 -1.65 24.73
C ARG A 205 7.78 -2.04 24.93
N ASP A 206 8.42 -1.43 25.92
CA ASP A 206 9.76 -1.81 26.35
C ASP A 206 9.69 -3.20 27.02
N THR A 207 10.63 -4.08 26.70
CA THR A 207 10.70 -5.43 27.30
C THR A 207 11.02 -5.41 28.80
N VAL A 208 11.59 -4.32 29.29
CA VAL A 208 11.87 -4.10 30.71
C VAL A 208 11.11 -2.87 31.14
N GLU A 209 9.90 -3.05 31.67
CA GLU A 209 9.10 -1.98 32.30
C GLU A 209 9.66 -1.59 33.67
N ASP A 210 9.25 -0.43 34.19
CA ASP A 210 9.60 0.06 35.52
C ASP A 210 11.12 0.17 35.78
N ALA A 211 11.89 0.54 34.76
CA ALA A 211 13.31 0.80 34.92
C ALA A 211 13.58 1.91 35.96
N SER A 212 14.69 1.79 36.68
CA SER A 212 15.09 2.76 37.71
C SER A 212 15.43 4.14 37.13
N ASP A 213 15.78 4.22 35.85
CA ASP A 213 16.08 5.41 35.06
C ASP A 213 15.29 5.39 33.75
N THR A 214 15.12 6.57 33.15
CA THR A 214 14.21 6.74 32.02
C THR A 214 14.87 6.33 30.71
N HIS A 215 14.25 5.38 30.03
CA HIS A 215 14.54 5.02 28.65
C HIS A 215 13.29 5.32 27.84
N ARG A 216 13.31 6.38 27.05
CA ARG A 216 12.13 6.85 26.29
C ARG A 216 12.52 6.98 24.83
N ALA A 217 11.84 6.23 23.99
CA ALA A 217 11.93 6.35 22.55
C ALA A 217 10.68 7.07 22.03
N ARG A 218 10.87 7.93 21.03
CA ARG A 218 9.80 8.64 20.34
C ARG A 218 9.65 8.07 18.93
N TYR A 219 8.41 7.76 18.59
CA TYR A 219 7.99 7.32 17.27
C TYR A 219 6.99 8.34 16.70
N LYS A 220 6.90 8.40 15.38
CA LYS A 220 5.87 9.20 14.69
C LYS A 220 4.51 8.54 14.79
N SER A 221 3.46 9.36 14.82
CA SER A 221 2.06 8.93 14.70
C SER A 221 1.53 9.30 13.32
N LYS A 222 0.35 8.79 12.96
CA LYS A 222 -0.35 9.16 11.72
C LYS A 222 -0.88 10.61 11.70
N GLU A 223 -0.90 11.30 12.84
CA GLU A 223 -1.27 12.72 12.94
C GLU A 223 -0.12 13.66 12.56
N GLU A 224 1.04 13.12 12.21
CA GLU A 224 2.18 13.89 11.75
C GLU A 224 1.92 14.53 10.39
N THR A 225 2.67 15.59 10.10
CA THR A 225 2.46 16.38 8.87
C THR A 225 3.18 15.81 7.65
N LEU A 226 4.14 14.90 7.85
CA LEU A 226 4.94 14.29 6.78
C LEU A 226 4.58 12.82 6.69
N THR A 227 3.89 12.46 5.60
CA THR A 227 3.41 11.09 5.40
C THR A 227 4.56 10.09 5.16
N GLU A 228 5.75 10.56 4.78
CA GLU A 228 6.93 9.70 4.64
C GLU A 228 7.35 9.01 5.93
N GLU A 229 7.08 9.61 7.09
CA GLU A 229 7.50 9.08 8.38
C GLU A 229 6.36 8.37 9.13
N ASP A 230 5.17 8.28 8.54
CA ASP A 230 4.00 7.69 9.18
C ASP A 230 4.19 6.19 9.46
N PRO A 231 3.64 5.68 10.57
CA PRO A 231 3.54 4.24 10.79
C PRO A 231 2.89 3.53 9.60
N TYR A 232 3.36 2.35 9.24
CA TYR A 232 2.67 1.51 8.26
C TYR A 232 2.88 0.02 8.49
N LEU A 233 1.92 -0.78 8.02
CA LEU A 233 2.05 -2.22 7.91
C LEU A 233 2.50 -2.56 6.50
N ALA A 234 3.74 -3.04 6.36
CA ALA A 234 4.25 -3.56 5.10
C ALA A 234 3.76 -4.99 4.91
N VAL A 235 3.04 -5.24 3.83
CA VAL A 235 2.57 -6.57 3.47
C VAL A 235 3.13 -6.97 2.11
N SER A 236 3.50 -8.24 1.98
CA SER A 236 3.65 -8.87 0.67
C SER A 236 2.73 -10.06 0.59
N PHE A 237 2.08 -10.24 -0.55
CA PHE A 237 1.06 -11.27 -0.68
C PHE A 237 0.95 -11.76 -2.12
N SER A 238 0.60 -13.03 -2.26
CA SER A 238 0.13 -13.57 -3.53
C SER A 238 -1.38 -13.56 -3.57
N ALA A 239 -1.97 -13.29 -4.72
CA ALA A 239 -3.42 -13.39 -4.91
C ALA A 239 -3.72 -13.72 -6.38
N ASP A 240 -4.95 -14.16 -6.62
CA ASP A 240 -5.43 -14.35 -7.99
C ASP A 240 -5.53 -12.98 -8.68
N PRO A 241 -5.15 -12.86 -9.97
CA PRO A 241 -5.26 -11.61 -10.69
C PRO A 241 -6.70 -11.08 -10.63
N ALA A 242 -6.86 -9.86 -10.15
CA ALA A 242 -8.16 -9.21 -10.16
C ALA A 242 -8.63 -9.00 -11.61
N THR A 243 -9.93 -9.17 -11.85
CA THR A 243 -10.50 -9.08 -13.20
C THR A 243 -11.70 -8.13 -13.20
N THR A 244 -11.44 -6.83 -13.21
CA THR A 244 -12.43 -5.93 -13.80
C THR A 244 -12.50 -6.16 -15.32
N ALA A 245 -13.65 -5.84 -15.91
CA ALA A 245 -13.91 -6.03 -17.33
C ALA A 245 -13.65 -4.77 -18.17
N HIS A 246 -12.98 -3.77 -17.59
CA HIS A 246 -12.74 -2.46 -18.19
C HIS A 246 -11.37 -1.93 -17.76
N VAL A 247 -10.91 -0.85 -18.41
CA VAL A 247 -9.66 -0.17 -18.04
C VAL A 247 -9.85 0.60 -16.74
N VAL A 248 -8.91 0.44 -15.81
CA VAL A 248 -8.90 1.13 -14.52
C VAL A 248 -7.74 2.12 -14.44
N ILE A 249 -7.88 3.15 -13.62
CA ILE A 249 -6.81 4.00 -13.12
C ILE A 249 -5.99 3.18 -12.15
N ASN A 250 -4.73 2.89 -12.47
CA ASN A 250 -3.87 2.06 -11.63
C ASN A 250 -3.03 2.86 -10.64
N GLU A 251 -2.50 4.00 -11.04
CA GLU A 251 -1.62 4.81 -10.20
C GLU A 251 -1.73 6.28 -10.61
N ALA A 252 -1.73 7.18 -9.62
CA ALA A 252 -1.71 8.62 -9.87
C ALA A 252 -0.48 9.24 -9.18
N PHE A 253 0.28 10.01 -9.95
CA PHE A 253 1.40 10.83 -9.49
C PHE A 253 1.06 12.30 -9.75
N TYR A 254 0.65 13.00 -8.70
CA TYR A 254 0.01 14.31 -8.79
C TYR A 254 0.73 15.42 -8.02
N ASP A 255 1.70 15.10 -7.16
CA ASP A 255 2.46 16.08 -6.37
C ASP A 255 3.95 15.88 -6.70
N VAL A 256 4.50 16.71 -7.59
CA VAL A 256 5.82 16.48 -8.16
C VAL A 256 6.92 17.03 -7.24
N SER A 257 7.82 16.18 -6.74
CA SER A 257 8.96 16.65 -5.92
C SER A 257 10.10 17.25 -6.74
N SER A 258 10.96 18.01 -6.05
CA SER A 258 12.21 18.52 -6.63
C SER A 258 13.13 17.38 -7.06
N GLY A 259 13.25 17.17 -8.36
CA GLY A 259 14.10 16.12 -8.95
C GLY A 259 13.34 15.09 -9.78
N GLN A 260 12.01 15.10 -9.74
CA GLN A 260 11.15 14.24 -10.57
C GLN A 260 10.44 14.99 -11.70
N GLY A 261 10.70 16.29 -11.85
CA GLY A 261 10.12 17.11 -12.90
C GLY A 261 9.66 18.47 -12.40
N SER A 262 8.65 19.00 -13.07
CA SER A 262 7.92 20.22 -12.70
C SER A 262 6.43 19.89 -12.54
N GLU A 263 5.78 20.55 -11.59
CA GLU A 263 4.34 20.42 -11.35
C GLU A 263 3.53 20.69 -12.63
N GLY A 264 2.44 19.94 -12.82
CA GLY A 264 1.65 19.97 -14.05
C GLY A 264 2.31 19.21 -15.21
N ASP A 265 3.51 19.61 -15.62
CA ASP A 265 4.22 19.03 -16.78
C ASP A 265 4.55 17.53 -16.59
N ASN A 266 4.91 17.15 -15.37
CA ASN A 266 5.43 15.83 -15.03
C ASN A 266 4.55 15.01 -14.09
N GLU A 267 3.30 15.45 -13.93
CA GLU A 267 2.23 14.61 -13.40
C GLU A 267 1.92 13.48 -14.39
N TRP A 268 1.45 12.35 -13.87
CA TRP A 268 1.00 11.25 -14.70
C TRP A 268 -0.06 10.39 -14.02
N VAL A 269 -0.88 9.77 -14.86
CA VAL A 269 -1.84 8.76 -14.46
C VAL A 269 -1.53 7.49 -15.24
N GLU A 270 -1.34 6.40 -14.52
CA GLU A 270 -1.24 5.08 -15.10
C GLU A 270 -2.62 4.45 -15.25
N LEU A 271 -2.89 3.89 -16.42
CA LEU A 271 -4.07 3.10 -16.73
C LEU A 271 -3.68 1.64 -16.89
N TYR A 272 -4.52 0.71 -16.44
CA TYR A 272 -4.33 -0.72 -16.59
C TYR A 272 -5.51 -1.37 -17.31
N ASN A 273 -5.21 -2.26 -18.26
CA ASN A 273 -6.21 -3.11 -18.89
C ASN A 273 -6.13 -4.54 -18.32
N PRO A 274 -6.96 -4.90 -17.31
CA PRO A 274 -7.01 -6.25 -16.76
C PRO A 274 -7.67 -7.28 -17.70
N THR A 275 -8.26 -6.85 -18.81
CA THR A 275 -9.00 -7.76 -19.69
C THR A 275 -8.07 -8.64 -20.53
N ALA A 276 -8.61 -9.74 -21.05
CA ALA A 276 -7.89 -10.66 -21.92
C ALA A 276 -7.72 -10.16 -23.37
N THR A 277 -8.18 -8.94 -23.68
CA THR A 277 -8.15 -8.38 -25.04
C THR A 277 -7.65 -6.93 -25.04
N PRO A 278 -6.98 -6.47 -26.11
CA PRO A 278 -6.63 -5.06 -26.23
C PRO A 278 -7.86 -4.15 -26.21
N ILE A 279 -7.75 -2.99 -25.55
CA ILE A 279 -8.79 -1.97 -25.50
C ILE A 279 -8.28 -0.72 -26.22
N ASP A 280 -9.06 -0.22 -27.18
CA ASP A 280 -8.83 1.04 -27.88
C ASP A 280 -9.43 2.20 -27.07
N LEU A 281 -8.59 3.18 -26.74
CA LEU A 281 -8.95 4.36 -25.97
C LEU A 281 -9.22 5.58 -26.84
N ALA A 282 -9.29 5.44 -28.16
CA ALA A 282 -9.57 6.56 -29.05
C ALA A 282 -10.86 7.31 -28.65
N GLY A 283 -10.73 8.61 -28.36
CA GLY A 283 -11.85 9.46 -27.97
C GLY A 283 -12.29 9.35 -26.50
N TRP A 284 -11.70 8.44 -25.72
CA TRP A 284 -11.82 8.43 -24.27
C TRP A 284 -11.27 9.74 -23.68
N ARG A 285 -11.58 10.00 -22.42
CA ARG A 285 -11.18 11.22 -21.73
C ARG A 285 -10.59 10.88 -20.38
N LEU A 286 -9.43 11.47 -20.10
CA LEU A 286 -8.86 11.55 -18.76
C LEU A 286 -9.21 12.94 -18.22
N CYS A 287 -9.77 12.99 -17.03
CA CYS A 287 -10.26 14.23 -16.45
C CYS A 287 -9.71 14.41 -15.05
N ASP A 288 -9.60 15.67 -14.63
CA ASP A 288 -9.60 16.01 -13.22
C ASP A 288 -11.04 16.28 -12.74
N SER A 289 -11.20 16.96 -11.60
CA SER A 289 -12.53 17.34 -11.08
C SER A 289 -13.28 18.41 -11.89
N GLN A 290 -12.62 19.17 -12.79
CA GLN A 290 -13.26 20.30 -13.49
C GLN A 290 -13.27 20.16 -15.02
N SER A 291 -12.28 19.49 -15.60
CA SER A 291 -12.02 19.49 -17.04
C SER A 291 -11.45 18.15 -17.51
N CYS A 292 -11.39 17.97 -18.83
CA CYS A 292 -11.00 16.69 -19.44
C CYS A 292 -10.08 16.92 -20.63
N VAL A 293 -9.09 16.04 -20.77
CA VAL A 293 -8.26 15.88 -21.96
C VAL A 293 -8.67 14.62 -22.71
N MET A 294 -8.76 14.72 -24.04
CA MET A 294 -9.11 13.60 -24.89
C MET A 294 -7.88 12.74 -25.18
N VAL A 295 -8.03 11.43 -25.05
CA VAL A 295 -6.99 10.46 -25.43
C VAL A 295 -6.84 10.45 -26.96
N PRO A 296 -5.62 10.64 -27.49
CA PRO A 296 -5.34 10.62 -28.93
C PRO A 296 -5.81 9.33 -29.61
N ALA A 297 -6.23 9.44 -30.87
CA ALA A 297 -6.61 8.28 -31.67
C ALA A 297 -5.43 7.33 -31.90
N GLY A 298 -5.70 6.03 -31.93
CA GLY A 298 -4.68 4.99 -32.09
C GLY A 298 -4.01 4.55 -30.78
N THR A 299 -4.44 5.09 -29.65
CA THR A 299 -4.02 4.65 -28.31
C THR A 299 -4.71 3.34 -27.96
N ILE A 300 -3.93 2.27 -27.78
CA ILE A 300 -4.43 0.94 -27.41
C ILE A 300 -3.65 0.46 -26.21
N ILE A 301 -4.35 -0.01 -25.17
CA ILE A 301 -3.74 -0.76 -24.08
C ILE A 301 -3.91 -2.25 -24.38
N PRO A 302 -2.83 -3.02 -24.60
CA PRO A 302 -2.94 -4.46 -24.81
C PRO A 302 -3.55 -5.18 -23.59
N ALA A 303 -3.90 -6.45 -23.75
CA ALA A 303 -4.38 -7.27 -22.65
C ALA A 303 -3.33 -7.34 -21.52
N THR A 304 -3.77 -7.17 -20.27
CA THR A 304 -2.92 -7.26 -19.06
C THR A 304 -1.72 -6.32 -19.05
N GLU A 305 -1.82 -5.17 -19.72
CA GLU A 305 -0.75 -4.19 -19.89
C GLU A 305 -1.15 -2.81 -19.33
N PHE A 306 -0.14 -1.96 -19.13
CA PHE A 306 -0.28 -0.62 -18.56
C PHE A 306 -0.05 0.47 -19.62
N LEU A 307 -0.56 1.66 -19.35
CA LEU A 307 -0.32 2.87 -20.13
C LEU A 307 -0.17 4.08 -19.19
N VAL A 308 1.00 4.71 -19.21
CA VAL A 308 1.32 5.90 -18.42
C VAL A 308 1.00 7.14 -19.26
N ALA A 309 -0.07 7.85 -18.90
CA ALA A 309 -0.53 9.07 -19.53
C ALA A 309 0.03 10.30 -18.81
N THR A 310 0.67 11.20 -19.55
CA THR A 310 1.30 12.41 -19.00
C THR A 310 1.14 13.59 -19.96
N PRO A 311 1.13 14.85 -19.49
CA PRO A 311 1.08 16.03 -20.35
C PRO A 311 2.30 16.12 -21.28
N ASN A 312 3.50 15.93 -20.72
CA ASN A 312 4.78 16.20 -21.37
C ASN A 312 5.68 14.98 -21.49
N ALA A 313 6.40 14.87 -22.61
CA ALA A 313 7.35 13.77 -22.84
C ALA A 313 8.56 13.81 -21.87
N SER A 314 8.87 14.98 -21.29
CA SER A 314 9.97 15.12 -20.30
C SER A 314 9.78 14.24 -19.08
N THR A 315 8.56 13.78 -18.78
CA THR A 315 8.28 12.83 -17.70
C THR A 315 9.12 11.56 -17.84
N PHE A 316 9.35 11.10 -19.07
CA PHE A 316 10.14 9.90 -19.33
C PHE A 316 11.65 10.12 -19.27
N ASP A 317 12.12 11.34 -18.99
CA ASP A 317 13.52 11.60 -18.59
C ASP A 317 13.75 11.26 -17.11
N TYR A 318 12.69 11.26 -16.29
CA TYR A 318 12.73 10.96 -14.86
C TYR A 318 12.35 9.49 -14.55
N TRP A 319 11.52 8.89 -15.41
CA TRP A 319 10.96 7.56 -15.18
C TRP A 319 11.29 6.58 -16.31
N THR A 320 11.70 5.36 -15.96
CA THR A 320 11.98 4.30 -16.94
C THR A 320 10.70 3.54 -17.30
N VAL A 321 9.94 4.06 -18.25
CA VAL A 321 8.71 3.43 -18.76
C VAL A 321 8.97 2.79 -20.13
N PRO A 322 8.57 1.54 -20.40
CA PRO A 322 8.68 0.95 -21.73
C PRO A 322 7.97 1.80 -22.80
N ALA A 323 8.61 2.04 -23.95
CA ALA A 323 8.08 2.96 -24.97
C ALA A 323 6.66 2.59 -25.47
N ASN A 324 6.28 1.31 -25.42
CA ASN A 324 4.94 0.84 -25.79
C ASN A 324 3.87 1.06 -24.70
N ARG A 325 4.25 1.60 -23.54
CA ARG A 325 3.39 1.96 -22.40
C ARG A 325 3.37 3.46 -22.15
N GLN A 326 3.99 4.27 -23.01
CA GLN A 326 4.03 5.73 -22.87
C GLN A 326 2.92 6.39 -23.66
N LEU A 327 2.15 7.28 -23.03
CA LEU A 327 1.21 8.18 -23.69
C LEU A 327 1.51 9.65 -23.32
N VAL A 328 1.94 10.42 -24.32
CA VAL A 328 2.06 11.88 -24.20
C VAL A 328 0.77 12.51 -24.72
N LEU A 329 0.04 13.18 -23.85
CA LEU A 329 -1.23 13.83 -24.17
C LEU A 329 -1.03 15.11 -25.01
N GLY A 330 0.14 15.75 -24.90
CA GLY A 330 0.47 16.95 -25.68
C GLY A 330 -0.35 18.17 -25.25
N VAL A 331 -0.62 18.26 -23.95
CA VAL A 331 -1.32 19.36 -23.27
C VAL A 331 -0.40 19.94 -22.20
N ASP A 332 -0.77 21.08 -21.62
CA ASP A 332 0.01 21.68 -20.54
C ASP A 332 -0.17 20.89 -19.24
N GLU A 333 -1.39 20.43 -18.94
CA GLU A 333 -1.75 19.73 -17.70
C GLU A 333 -2.83 18.66 -17.95
N ILE A 334 -2.95 17.65 -17.08
CA ILE A 334 -4.10 16.72 -17.11
C ILE A 334 -5.32 17.47 -16.59
N GLY A 335 -6.31 17.70 -17.45
CA GLY A 335 -7.43 18.57 -17.10
C GLY A 335 -6.97 20.03 -17.00
N ASN A 336 -7.01 20.59 -15.80
CA ASN A 336 -6.50 21.91 -15.40
C ASN A 336 -5.39 21.79 -14.34
N GLY A 337 -4.74 20.63 -14.26
CA GLY A 337 -3.71 20.28 -13.28
C GLY A 337 -4.27 19.46 -12.14
N LEU A 338 -3.61 18.34 -11.82
CA LEU A 338 -3.98 17.52 -10.67
C LEU A 338 -3.54 18.24 -9.39
N SER A 339 -4.47 18.80 -8.63
CA SER A 339 -4.09 19.62 -7.48
C SER A 339 -3.36 18.82 -6.38
N ASN A 340 -2.26 19.35 -5.84
CA ASN A 340 -1.49 18.74 -4.74
C ASN A 340 -2.31 18.55 -3.44
N GLY A 341 -3.31 19.41 -3.20
CA GLY A 341 -4.07 19.38 -1.95
C GLY A 341 -5.25 18.41 -1.97
N SER A 342 -6.02 18.43 -3.06
CA SER A 342 -7.21 17.60 -3.21
C SER A 342 -7.74 17.66 -4.64
N ASP A 343 -7.95 16.51 -5.27
CA ASP A 343 -8.57 16.43 -6.59
C ASP A 343 -9.24 15.07 -6.83
N ALA A 344 -9.75 14.87 -8.03
CA ALA A 344 -10.22 13.58 -8.51
C ALA A 344 -9.68 13.31 -9.91
N VAL A 345 -9.31 12.06 -10.20
CA VAL A 345 -8.99 11.58 -11.54
C VAL A 345 -10.18 10.77 -12.03
N LEU A 346 -10.72 11.12 -13.20
CA LEU A 346 -11.85 10.42 -13.80
C LEU A 346 -11.48 9.89 -15.19
N LEU A 347 -11.75 8.61 -15.43
CA LEU A 347 -11.64 7.99 -16.74
C LEU A 347 -13.03 7.86 -17.36
N LYS A 348 -13.24 8.46 -18.53
CA LYS A 348 -14.50 8.38 -19.27
C LYS A 348 -14.31 7.77 -20.64
N ASP A 349 -15.27 6.98 -21.10
CA ASP A 349 -15.24 6.39 -22.43
C ASP A 349 -15.49 7.44 -23.55
N ALA A 350 -15.46 6.98 -24.80
CA ALA A 350 -15.71 7.84 -25.96
C ALA A 350 -17.11 8.48 -25.95
N SER A 351 -18.09 7.87 -25.29
CA SER A 351 -19.45 8.38 -25.11
C SER A 351 -19.58 9.32 -23.90
N SER A 352 -18.48 9.64 -23.22
CA SER A 352 -18.42 10.44 -21.99
C SER A 352 -19.05 9.77 -20.77
N VAL A 353 -19.21 8.44 -20.79
CA VAL A 353 -19.66 7.67 -19.63
C VAL A 353 -18.48 7.42 -18.72
N LEU A 354 -18.66 7.59 -17.41
CA LEU A 354 -17.64 7.28 -16.41
C LEU A 354 -17.34 5.78 -16.43
N VAL A 355 -16.05 5.45 -16.54
CA VAL A 355 -15.54 4.07 -16.55
C VAL A 355 -14.91 3.75 -15.21
N ASP A 356 -14.03 4.62 -14.72
CA ASP A 356 -13.35 4.49 -13.43
C ASP A 356 -13.05 5.89 -12.87
N ALA A 357 -12.83 5.99 -11.57
CA ALA A 357 -12.49 7.21 -10.86
C ALA A 357 -11.65 6.94 -9.61
N MET A 358 -10.88 7.95 -9.21
CA MET A 358 -10.36 8.04 -7.84
C MET A 358 -10.41 9.48 -7.37
N SER A 359 -10.52 9.71 -6.07
CA SER A 359 -10.36 11.04 -5.49
C SER A 359 -9.49 11.00 -4.25
N TYR A 360 -8.72 12.07 -4.04
CA TYR A 360 -7.69 12.12 -3.02
C TYR A 360 -7.68 13.46 -2.26
N GLY A 361 -6.95 13.49 -1.14
CA GLY A 361 -6.93 14.63 -0.23
C GLY A 361 -8.32 14.91 0.33
N GLY A 362 -8.75 16.19 0.34
CA GLY A 362 -10.09 16.58 0.79
C GLY A 362 -11.25 16.37 -0.19
N ASN A 363 -10.99 15.87 -1.42
CA ASN A 363 -12.02 15.77 -2.46
C ASN A 363 -12.75 14.43 -2.36
N THR A 364 -14.04 14.47 -2.02
CA THR A 364 -14.88 13.27 -1.83
C THR A 364 -15.86 12.98 -2.99
N SER A 365 -15.57 13.51 -4.18
CA SER A 365 -16.47 13.40 -5.33
C SER A 365 -16.49 12.01 -5.99
N ALA A 366 -15.38 11.26 -5.93
CA ALA A 366 -15.33 9.87 -6.38
C ALA A 366 -15.49 8.91 -5.21
N PHE A 367 -14.75 9.13 -4.11
CA PHE A 367 -14.77 8.29 -2.91
C PHE A 367 -15.12 9.09 -1.65
N SER A 368 -15.84 8.48 -0.72
CA SER A 368 -16.17 9.09 0.58
C SER A 368 -16.01 8.05 1.70
N PRO A 369 -14.91 8.07 2.48
CA PRO A 369 -13.79 9.00 2.40
C PRO A 369 -12.94 8.84 1.14
N SER A 370 -12.16 9.87 0.79
CA SER A 370 -11.17 9.87 -0.27
C SER A 370 -9.87 9.18 0.12
N VAL A 371 -9.01 8.89 -0.87
CA VAL A 371 -7.65 8.45 -0.59
C VAL A 371 -6.91 9.59 0.14
N PRO A 372 -6.20 9.32 1.25
CA PRO A 372 -5.36 10.34 1.88
C PRO A 372 -4.39 10.96 0.86
N GLY A 373 -4.10 12.25 1.01
CA GLY A 373 -3.02 12.88 0.26
C GLY A 373 -1.67 12.32 0.68
N VAL A 374 -0.68 12.43 -0.19
CA VAL A 374 0.71 11.97 0.02
C VAL A 374 1.69 13.13 -0.14
N ASP A 375 2.91 12.94 0.38
CA ASP A 375 3.99 13.91 0.26
C ASP A 375 4.45 14.10 -1.21
N PRO A 376 5.07 15.25 -1.54
CA PRO A 376 5.63 15.45 -2.87
C PRO A 376 6.59 14.32 -3.26
N GLY A 377 6.38 13.79 -4.46
CA GLY A 377 7.20 12.73 -5.05
C GLY A 377 6.73 11.31 -4.75
N TRP A 378 5.64 11.18 -4.01
CA TRP A 378 4.91 9.94 -3.82
C TRP A 378 3.80 9.79 -4.86
N SER A 379 3.30 8.57 -5.01
CA SER A 379 2.15 8.24 -5.84
C SER A 379 1.07 7.51 -5.04
N LEU A 380 -0.09 7.36 -5.67
CA LEU A 380 -1.21 6.58 -5.18
C LEU A 380 -1.51 5.41 -6.14
N PRO A 381 -0.77 4.29 -6.07
CA PRO A 381 -1.09 3.07 -6.80
C PRO A 381 -2.23 2.28 -6.15
N ARG A 382 -2.93 1.48 -6.95
CA ARG A 382 -3.81 0.43 -6.46
C ARG A 382 -2.99 -0.63 -5.71
N LEU A 383 -3.54 -1.20 -4.63
CA LEU A 383 -2.96 -2.32 -3.87
C LEU A 383 -2.66 -3.52 -4.76
N MET A 384 -3.50 -3.72 -5.78
CA MET A 384 -3.33 -4.72 -6.81
C MET A 384 -3.85 -4.19 -8.14
N PRO A 385 -3.07 -4.29 -9.23
CA PRO A 385 -3.52 -3.92 -10.55
C PRO A 385 -4.82 -4.63 -10.95
N GLY A 386 -5.82 -3.84 -11.34
CA GLY A 386 -7.13 -4.33 -11.78
C GLY A 386 -8.07 -4.76 -10.64
N HIS A 387 -7.66 -4.64 -9.37
CA HIS A 387 -8.56 -4.78 -8.23
C HIS A 387 -9.24 -3.45 -7.96
N ASP A 388 -10.55 -3.44 -8.12
CA ASP A 388 -11.35 -2.23 -8.04
C ASP A 388 -12.66 -2.54 -7.32
N THR A 389 -12.82 -1.91 -6.17
CA THR A 389 -14.03 -1.97 -5.33
C THR A 389 -14.77 -0.64 -5.31
N ASP A 390 -14.36 0.32 -6.15
CA ASP A 390 -14.85 1.69 -6.18
C ASP A 390 -14.66 2.40 -4.82
N GLN A 391 -13.56 2.11 -4.10
CA GLN A 391 -13.27 2.66 -2.77
C GLN A 391 -11.83 3.17 -2.64
N ALA A 392 -11.64 4.15 -1.76
CA ALA A 392 -10.32 4.70 -1.46
C ALA A 392 -9.31 3.66 -0.96
N THR A 393 -9.81 2.60 -0.30
CA THR A 393 -9.00 1.47 0.18
C THR A 393 -8.36 0.65 -0.94
N ASP A 394 -8.77 0.84 -2.18
CA ASP A 394 -8.09 0.22 -3.33
C ASP A 394 -6.69 0.80 -3.53
N PHE A 395 -6.41 2.01 -3.02
CA PHE A 395 -5.17 2.76 -3.24
C PHE A 395 -4.36 2.90 -1.95
N TRP A 396 -3.05 3.09 -2.09
CA TRP A 396 -2.15 3.26 -0.94
C TRP A 396 -1.01 4.26 -1.22
N PRO A 397 -0.46 4.92 -0.19
CA PRO A 397 0.68 5.85 -0.35
C PRO A 397 1.98 5.13 -0.71
N ASN A 398 2.55 5.46 -1.87
CA ASN A 398 3.79 4.86 -2.35
C ASN A 398 4.94 5.88 -2.50
N PRO A 399 6.02 5.80 -1.67
CA PRO A 399 7.21 6.65 -1.83
C PRO A 399 8.04 6.34 -3.05
N ASP A 400 7.86 5.14 -3.62
CA ASP A 400 8.69 4.62 -4.68
C ASP A 400 7.80 4.40 -5.92
N PRO A 401 7.30 5.46 -6.61
CA PRO A 401 6.43 5.28 -7.77
C PRO A 401 7.05 4.37 -8.82
N THR A 402 6.24 3.45 -9.37
CA THR A 402 6.71 2.41 -10.29
C THR A 402 5.96 2.42 -11.62
N PRO A 403 5.95 3.57 -12.35
CA PRO A 403 5.15 3.71 -13.56
C PRO A 403 5.56 2.70 -14.63
N GLY A 404 4.55 2.07 -15.22
CA GLY A 404 4.66 1.10 -16.29
C GLY A 404 5.13 -0.27 -15.82
N THR A 405 4.99 -0.64 -14.54
CA THR A 405 5.42 -1.95 -14.03
C THR A 405 4.37 -2.60 -13.12
N LEU A 406 4.51 -3.92 -12.88
CA LEU A 406 3.62 -4.72 -12.04
C LEU A 406 4.02 -4.67 -10.57
#